data_AF-A0AAE2HZX9-F1
#
_entry.id   AF-A0AAE2HZX9-F1
#
_cell.length_a   1.000
_cell.length_b   1.000
_cell.length_c   1.000
_cell.angle_alpha   90.00
_cell.angle_beta   90.00
_cell.angle_gamma   90.00
#
_symmetry.space_group_name_H-M   'P 1'
#
loop_
_entity.id
_entity.type
_entity.pdbx_description
1 polymer ?
#
loop_
_entity_poly.entity_id
_entity_poly.type
_entity_poly.pdbx_seq_one_letter_code
_entity_poly.pdbx_strand_id
1 'polypeptide(L)'
;MAEMTSFSVPTTPESVVIVGTGGSGKIRAAYENGTRVGDLKTPGGEPIWRLNGVSMSVDGVGVDGVTIDTSTPLETVPAGVVFRASGRVTLTLRADGRPGFGDGGPRGVLIATAFVERLDPVGNVADLLAAAPTANRKAS
;
A
#
# COMPACT_ATOMS: atom_id res chain seq x y z
N MET A 1 -22.33 -19.01 -11.11
CA MET A 1 -21.89 -17.61 -11.01
C MET A 1 -20.42 -17.63 -10.65
N ALA A 2 -19.57 -16.90 -11.38
CA ALA A 2 -18.16 -16.82 -11.01
C ALA A 2 -18.06 -16.18 -9.61
N GLU A 3 -17.48 -16.90 -8.66
CA GLU A 3 -17.12 -16.39 -7.35
C GLU A 3 -16.08 -15.27 -7.53
N MET A 4 -16.54 -14.02 -7.62
CA MET A 4 -15.67 -12.85 -7.59
C MET A 4 -15.20 -12.64 -6.14
N THR A 5 -14.30 -13.52 -5.67
CA THR A 5 -13.64 -13.36 -4.37
C THR A 5 -12.58 -12.27 -4.41
N SER A 6 -12.11 -11.90 -5.60
CA SER A 6 -11.22 -10.77 -5.82
C SER A 6 -11.50 -10.03 -7.12
N PHE A 7 -11.08 -8.77 -7.15
CA PHE A 7 -11.13 -7.89 -8.31
C PHE A 7 -9.88 -7.01 -8.33
N SER A 8 -9.29 -6.83 -9.51
CA SER A 8 -8.07 -6.04 -9.71
C SER A 8 -8.27 -4.97 -10.77
N VAL A 9 -7.82 -3.75 -10.47
CA VAL A 9 -7.93 -2.59 -11.35
C VAL A 9 -6.52 -2.06 -11.62
N PRO A 10 -6.12 -1.94 -12.90
CA PRO A 10 -4.92 -1.17 -13.23
C PRO A 10 -5.16 0.30 -12.89
N THR A 11 -4.19 0.94 -12.24
CA THR A 11 -4.27 2.35 -11.85
C THR A 11 -3.12 3.10 -12.51
N THR A 12 -3.37 4.33 -12.92
CA THR A 12 -2.34 5.22 -13.44
C THR A 12 -1.40 5.65 -12.31
N PRO A 13 -0.06 5.52 -12.45
CA PRO A 13 0.86 5.90 -11.38
C PRO A 13 0.73 7.36 -10.93
N GLU A 14 0.39 8.26 -11.85
CA GLU A 14 0.27 9.70 -11.60
C GLU A 14 -0.89 10.06 -10.67
N SER A 15 -1.92 9.20 -10.58
CA SER A 15 -3.03 9.40 -9.65
C SER A 15 -2.76 8.87 -8.24
N VAL A 16 -1.61 8.24 -8.01
CA VAL A 16 -1.27 7.58 -6.75
C VAL A 16 -0.27 8.42 -5.96
N VAL A 17 -0.62 8.71 -4.71
CA VAL A 17 0.30 9.30 -3.75
C VAL A 17 0.47 8.33 -2.58
N ILE A 18 1.72 8.08 -2.20
CA ILE A 18 2.05 7.21 -1.07
C ILE A 18 2.88 8.00 -0.08
N VAL A 19 2.50 7.94 1.19
CA VAL A 19 3.21 8.61 2.28
C VAL A 19 3.63 7.58 3.30
N GLY A 20 4.93 7.57 3.64
CA GLY A 20 5.45 6.77 4.72
C GLY A 20 4.98 7.30 6.08
N THR A 21 4.46 6.44 6.93
CA THR A 21 4.05 6.75 8.30
C THR A 21 5.01 6.19 9.35
N GLY A 22 6.14 5.64 8.91
CA GLY A 22 7.09 4.93 9.77
C GLY A 22 6.77 3.44 9.84
N GLY A 23 7.72 2.61 9.43
CA GLY A 23 7.53 1.16 9.35
C GLY A 23 8.72 0.40 8.77
N SER A 24 8.41 -0.74 8.20
CA SER A 24 9.36 -1.70 7.62
C SER A 24 8.77 -2.34 6.37
N GLY A 25 9.65 -2.77 5.48
CA GLY A 25 9.30 -3.68 4.41
C GLY A 25 9.92 -5.05 4.64
N LYS A 26 9.24 -6.07 4.13
CA LYS A 26 9.71 -7.46 4.16
C LYS A 26 9.45 -8.11 2.82
N ILE A 27 10.39 -8.93 2.36
CA ILE A 27 10.16 -9.76 1.17
C ILE A 27 8.97 -10.68 1.44
N ARG A 28 8.02 -10.69 0.50
CA ARG A 28 6.83 -11.50 0.58
C ARG A 28 7.18 -12.93 0.20
N ALA A 29 6.81 -13.89 1.03
CA ALA A 29 6.99 -15.30 0.73
C ALA A 29 6.00 -15.78 -0.34
N ALA A 30 6.46 -16.68 -1.22
CA ALA A 30 5.62 -17.44 -2.14
C ALA A 30 5.19 -18.76 -1.48
N TYR A 31 3.93 -19.14 -1.70
CA TYR A 31 3.35 -20.37 -1.18
C TYR A 31 2.67 -21.16 -2.31
N GLU A 32 2.82 -22.48 -2.27
CA GLU A 32 2.14 -23.42 -3.14
C GLU A 32 1.50 -24.50 -2.24
N ASN A 33 0.18 -24.70 -2.37
CA ASN A 33 -0.57 -25.66 -1.56
C ASN A 33 -0.30 -25.54 -0.03
N GLY A 34 -0.19 -24.30 0.46
CA GLY A 34 0.08 -24.01 1.87
C GLY A 34 1.54 -24.17 2.31
N THR A 35 2.43 -24.61 1.43
CA THR A 35 3.87 -24.77 1.73
C THR A 35 4.65 -23.59 1.18
N ARG A 36 5.58 -23.03 1.96
CA ARG A 36 6.47 -21.97 1.48
C ARG A 36 7.42 -22.55 0.44
N VAL A 37 7.39 -22.01 -0.77
CA VAL A 37 8.25 -22.44 -1.90
C VAL A 37 9.38 -21.45 -2.21
N GLY A 38 9.39 -20.30 -1.52
CA GLY A 38 10.47 -19.31 -1.64
C GLY A 38 9.96 -17.91 -1.41
N ASP A 39 10.51 -16.98 -2.17
CA ASP A 39 10.14 -15.56 -2.17
C ASP A 39 9.32 -15.24 -3.42
N LEU A 40 8.29 -14.42 -3.25
CA LEU A 40 7.46 -13.94 -4.33
C LEU A 40 8.24 -12.92 -5.15
N LYS A 41 8.17 -13.06 -6.47
CA LYS A 41 8.91 -12.23 -7.41
C LYS A 41 7.99 -11.65 -8.47
N THR A 42 8.39 -10.51 -9.04
CA THR A 42 7.77 -9.96 -10.24
C THR A 42 8.02 -10.88 -11.44
N PRO A 43 7.31 -10.72 -12.57
CA PRO A 43 7.63 -11.43 -13.81
C PRO A 43 9.08 -11.23 -14.28
N GLY A 44 9.71 -10.11 -13.92
CA GLY A 44 11.12 -9.82 -14.17
C GLY A 44 12.11 -10.46 -13.18
N GLY A 45 11.62 -11.17 -12.17
CA GLY A 45 12.46 -11.88 -11.19
C GLY A 45 12.86 -11.07 -9.95
N GLU A 46 12.44 -9.82 -9.84
CA GLU A 46 12.72 -8.97 -8.67
C GLU A 46 11.87 -9.41 -7.47
N PRO A 47 12.42 -9.42 -6.24
CA PRO A 47 11.65 -9.75 -5.05
C PRO A 47 10.56 -8.70 -4.79
N ILE A 48 9.38 -9.18 -4.37
CA ILE A 48 8.29 -8.30 -3.97
C ILE A 48 8.38 -8.01 -2.48
N TRP A 49 8.51 -6.75 -2.13
CA TRP A 49 8.52 -6.21 -0.78
C TRP A 49 7.12 -5.79 -0.36
N ARG A 50 6.64 -6.36 0.74
CA ARG A 50 5.44 -5.91 1.43
C ARG A 50 5.80 -4.84 2.44
N LEU A 51 5.23 -3.66 2.28
CA LEU A 51 5.43 -2.53 3.17
C LEU A 51 4.34 -2.50 4.24
N ASN A 52 4.74 -2.14 5.46
CA ASN A 52 3.87 -1.62 6.50
C ASN A 52 4.24 -0.16 6.80
N GLY A 53 3.34 0.56 7.47
CA GLY A 53 3.58 1.97 7.79
C GLY A 53 3.58 2.87 6.56
N VAL A 54 2.63 2.64 5.65
CA VAL A 54 2.38 3.47 4.47
C VAL A 54 0.91 3.80 4.40
N SER A 55 0.60 5.03 3.98
CA SER A 55 -0.74 5.47 3.60
C SER A 55 -0.75 5.74 2.11
N MET A 56 -1.86 5.44 1.45
CA MET A 56 -2.03 5.63 0.01
C MET A 56 -3.29 6.43 -0.26
N SER A 57 -3.24 7.28 -1.28
CA SER A 57 -4.42 7.83 -1.93
C SER A 57 -4.39 7.56 -3.42
N VAL A 58 -5.58 7.46 -4.00
CA VAL A 58 -5.81 7.35 -5.45
C VAL A 58 -6.77 8.45 -5.84
N ASP A 59 -6.40 9.28 -6.80
CA ASP A 59 -7.20 10.42 -7.27
C ASP A 59 -7.65 11.35 -6.12
N GLY A 60 -6.77 11.52 -5.13
CA GLY A 60 -7.05 12.32 -3.93
C GLY A 60 -7.92 11.65 -2.86
N VAL A 61 -8.39 10.42 -3.09
CA VAL A 61 -9.17 9.64 -2.12
C VAL A 61 -8.25 8.69 -1.37
N GLY A 62 -8.24 8.78 -0.04
CA GLY A 62 -7.48 7.87 0.82
C GLY A 62 -7.98 6.42 0.71
N VAL A 63 -7.07 5.47 0.63
CA VAL A 63 -7.37 4.03 0.61
C VAL A 63 -7.05 3.44 1.98
N ASP A 64 -8.07 3.31 2.81
CA ASP A 64 -7.89 2.85 4.20
C ASP A 64 -7.46 1.39 4.28
N GLY A 65 -6.48 1.13 5.14
CA GLY A 65 -6.01 -0.22 5.46
C GLY A 65 -5.33 -0.96 4.30
N VAL A 66 -4.95 -0.26 3.23
CA VAL A 66 -4.28 -0.88 2.09
C VAL A 66 -2.89 -1.39 2.48
N THR A 67 -2.58 -2.59 2.03
CA THR A 67 -1.20 -3.10 2.06
C THR A 67 -0.52 -2.82 0.74
N ILE A 68 0.70 -2.29 0.76
CA ILE A 68 1.47 -2.02 -0.47
C ILE A 68 2.52 -3.10 -0.66
N ASP A 69 2.49 -3.73 -1.83
CA ASP A 69 3.54 -4.61 -2.34
C ASP A 69 4.31 -3.85 -3.44
N THR A 70 5.64 -3.90 -3.46
CA THR A 70 6.48 -3.20 -4.44
C THR A 70 7.71 -4.01 -4.83
N SER A 71 8.33 -3.74 -5.99
CA SER A 71 9.67 -4.29 -6.29
C SER A 71 10.80 -3.39 -5.83
N THR A 72 10.51 -2.18 -5.33
CA THR A 72 11.51 -1.31 -4.72
C THR A 72 12.03 -1.94 -3.42
N PRO A 73 13.34 -2.19 -3.30
CA PRO A 73 13.91 -2.74 -2.08
C PRO A 73 13.85 -1.68 -0.97
N LEU A 74 13.00 -1.94 0.03
CA LEU A 74 12.76 -0.99 1.12
C LEU A 74 12.60 -1.74 2.44
N GLU A 75 13.67 -1.91 3.19
CA GLU A 75 13.65 -2.60 4.50
C GLU A 75 12.99 -1.76 5.59
N THR A 76 13.17 -0.43 5.53
CA THR A 76 12.58 0.52 6.46
C THR A 76 11.77 1.55 5.68
N VAL A 77 10.58 1.87 6.18
CA VAL A 77 9.73 2.91 5.61
C VAL A 77 9.91 4.17 6.44
N PRO A 78 10.57 5.22 5.93
CA PRO A 78 10.78 6.44 6.70
C PRO A 78 9.45 7.19 6.88
N ALA A 79 9.22 7.72 8.09
CA ALA A 79 8.05 8.54 8.37
C ALA A 79 8.15 9.91 7.65
N GLY A 80 7.02 10.36 7.11
CA GLY A 80 6.90 11.64 6.42
C GLY A 80 7.41 11.65 4.98
N VAL A 81 8.11 10.62 4.50
CA VAL A 81 8.56 10.58 3.10
C VAL A 81 7.37 10.39 2.17
N VAL A 82 7.31 11.22 1.13
CA VAL A 82 6.35 11.10 0.03
C VAL A 82 7.02 10.32 -1.09
N PHE A 83 6.34 9.27 -1.55
CA PHE A 83 6.76 8.46 -2.67
C PHE A 83 5.84 8.72 -3.87
N ARG A 84 6.47 8.93 -5.03
CA ARG A 84 5.81 8.88 -6.32
C ARG A 84 5.82 7.44 -6.82
N ALA A 85 4.68 6.94 -7.25
CA ALA A 85 4.59 5.66 -7.93
C ALA A 85 5.13 5.79 -9.37
N SER A 86 5.90 4.81 -9.83
CA SER A 86 6.27 4.68 -11.24
C SER A 86 6.21 3.23 -11.73
N GLY A 87 6.06 3.04 -13.03
CA GLY A 87 5.84 1.72 -13.64
C GLY A 87 4.39 1.27 -13.52
N ARG A 88 4.15 -0.02 -13.30
CA ARG A 88 2.80 -0.58 -13.17
C ARG A 88 2.25 -0.37 -11.77
N VAL A 89 0.99 0.09 -11.69
CA VAL A 89 0.20 0.04 -10.46
C VAL A 89 -1.04 -0.82 -10.66
N THR A 90 -1.36 -1.65 -9.68
CA THR A 90 -2.57 -2.47 -9.68
C THR A 90 -3.16 -2.53 -8.28
N LEU A 91 -4.36 -1.98 -8.13
CA LEU A 91 -5.13 -2.09 -6.90
C LEU A 91 -5.98 -3.37 -6.95
N THR A 92 -5.90 -4.19 -5.91
CA THR A 92 -6.67 -5.42 -5.77
C THR A 92 -7.51 -5.36 -4.51
N LEU A 93 -8.79 -5.66 -4.65
CA LEU A 93 -9.74 -5.83 -3.55
C LEU A 93 -10.10 -7.31 -3.47
N ARG A 94 -10.02 -7.87 -2.28
CA ARG A 94 -10.44 -9.25 -1.99
C ARG A 94 -11.51 -9.25 -0.92
N ALA A 95 -12.60 -9.95 -1.16
CA ALA A 95 -13.59 -10.28 -0.14
C ALA A 95 -13.19 -11.57 0.58
N ASP A 96 -13.22 -11.54 1.90
CA ASP A 96 -12.85 -12.66 2.75
C ASP A 96 -13.92 -12.90 3.83
N GLY A 97 -14.22 -14.17 4.11
CA GLY A 97 -15.12 -14.56 5.19
C GLY A 97 -14.32 -14.76 6.47
N ARG A 98 -14.70 -14.05 7.54
CA ARG A 98 -14.12 -14.27 8.88
C ARG A 98 -15.17 -14.77 9.86
N PRO A 99 -14.77 -15.56 10.86
CA PRO A 99 -15.63 -15.81 12.01
C PRO A 99 -16.14 -14.49 12.61
N GLY A 100 -17.43 -14.46 12.96
CA GLY A 100 -18.02 -13.37 13.72
C GLY A 100 -17.44 -13.30 15.13
N PHE A 101 -17.83 -12.27 15.89
CA PHE A 101 -17.46 -12.19 17.31
C PHE A 101 -18.43 -13.05 18.13
N GLY A 102 -17.93 -13.97 18.96
CA GLY A 102 -18.75 -14.86 19.79
C GLY A 102 -19.60 -15.84 18.95
N ASP A 103 -20.88 -15.97 19.30
CA ASP A 103 -21.88 -16.80 18.57
C ASP A 103 -22.44 -16.11 17.32
N GLY A 104 -21.89 -14.95 16.93
CA GLY A 104 -22.29 -14.24 15.73
C GLY A 104 -21.87 -14.99 14.46
N GLY A 105 -22.78 -15.08 13.49
CA GLY A 105 -22.53 -15.68 12.18
C GLY A 105 -21.33 -15.05 11.44
N PRO A 106 -20.91 -15.65 10.31
CA PRO A 106 -19.74 -15.20 9.56
C PRO A 106 -19.88 -13.74 9.12
N ARG A 107 -18.77 -12.99 9.16
CA ARG A 107 -18.66 -11.61 8.69
C ARG A 107 -17.82 -11.50 7.43
N GLY A 108 -18.22 -10.64 6.50
CA GLY A 108 -17.41 -10.26 5.35
C GLY A 108 -16.36 -9.21 5.74
N VAL A 109 -15.14 -9.36 5.26
CA VAL A 109 -14.06 -8.37 5.36
C VAL A 109 -13.51 -8.10 3.97
N LEU A 110 -13.30 -6.84 3.64
CA LEU A 110 -12.59 -6.43 2.43
C LEU A 110 -11.12 -6.19 2.76
N ILE A 111 -10.24 -6.73 1.91
CA ILE A 111 -8.79 -6.58 2.02
C ILE A 111 -8.31 -5.88 0.76
N ALA A 112 -7.74 -4.68 0.92
CA ALA A 112 -7.12 -3.93 -0.16
C ALA A 112 -5.61 -4.20 -0.21
N THR A 113 -5.10 -4.51 -1.39
CA THR A 113 -3.66 -4.63 -1.66
C THR A 113 -3.33 -3.87 -2.94
N ALA A 114 -2.33 -2.99 -2.90
CA ALA A 114 -1.81 -2.32 -4.07
C ALA A 114 -0.45 -2.90 -4.42
N PHE A 115 -0.26 -3.34 -5.67
CA PHE A 115 1.07 -3.55 -6.21
C PHE A 115 1.52 -2.26 -6.89
N VAL A 116 2.69 -1.75 -6.53
CA VAL A 116 3.32 -0.58 -7.12
C VAL A 116 4.72 -0.98 -7.53
N GLU A 117 5.00 -1.03 -8.81
CA GLU A 117 6.29 -1.52 -9.32
C GLU A 117 7.46 -0.78 -8.68
N ARG A 118 7.51 0.56 -8.81
CA ARG A 118 8.57 1.37 -8.20
C ARG A 118 8.05 2.53 -7.36
N LEU A 119 8.76 2.79 -6.26
CA LEU A 119 8.52 3.90 -5.35
C LEU A 119 9.72 4.84 -5.37
N ASP A 120 9.53 6.00 -5.96
CA ASP A 120 10.55 7.03 -6.06
C ASP A 120 10.31 8.07 -4.95
N PRO A 121 11.22 8.25 -3.96
CA PRO A 121 11.05 9.27 -2.94
C PRO A 121 11.17 10.67 -3.58
N VAL A 122 10.17 11.52 -3.36
CA VAL A 122 10.09 12.85 -3.98
C VAL A 122 10.13 14.01 -2.98
N GLY A 123 10.12 13.73 -1.68
CA GLY A 123 10.25 14.75 -0.65
C GLY A 123 9.75 14.29 0.71
N ASN A 124 9.63 15.22 1.66
CA ASN A 124 9.07 14.97 2.98
C ASN A 124 7.87 15.90 3.27
N VAL A 125 6.83 15.37 3.91
CA VAL A 125 5.67 16.15 4.36
C VAL A 125 6.09 17.25 5.34
N ALA A 126 7.11 17.03 6.15
CA ALA A 126 7.65 18.05 7.05
C ALA A 126 8.15 19.29 6.28
N ASP A 127 8.76 19.10 5.12
CA ASP A 127 9.25 20.21 4.28
C ASP A 127 8.09 21.01 3.69
N LEU A 128 7.01 20.33 3.29
CA LEU A 128 5.78 20.98 2.83
C LEU A 128 5.13 21.83 3.93
N LEU A 129 5.12 21.32 5.17
CA LEU A 129 4.57 22.04 6.32
C LEU A 129 5.45 23.24 6.72
N ALA A 130 6.78 23.10 6.63
CA ALA A 130 7.71 24.19 6.92
C ALA A 130 7.66 25.30 5.85
N ALA A 131 7.39 24.94 4.60
CA ALA A 131 7.21 25.87 3.50
C ALA A 131 5.82 26.52 3.45
N ALA A 132 4.84 26.01 4.21
CA ALA A 132 3.52 26.60 4.28
C ALA A 132 3.62 28.00 4.91
N PRO A 133 3.13 29.07 4.23
CA PRO A 133 3.21 30.41 4.77
C PRO A 133 2.51 30.41 6.12
N THR A 134 3.24 30.79 7.16
CA THR A 134 2.71 30.91 8.52
C THR A 134 1.57 31.93 8.44
N ALA A 135 0.32 31.44 8.35
CA ALA A 135 -0.84 32.31 8.29
C ALA A 135 -0.76 33.22 9.52
N ASN A 136 -0.54 34.51 9.26
CA ASN A 136 -0.35 35.56 10.24
C ASN A 136 -1.30 35.37 11.41
N ARG A 137 -0.80 34.77 12.49
CA ARG A 137 -1.47 34.76 13.78
C ARG A 137 -1.36 36.19 14.29
N LYS A 138 -2.31 37.04 13.89
CA LYS A 138 -2.54 38.33 14.56
C LYS A 138 -2.77 37.98 16.03
N ALA A 139 -1.81 38.31 16.87
CA ALA A 139 -2.04 38.41 18.30
C ALA A 139 -3.14 39.46 18.49
N SER A 140 -4.30 39.02 18.96
CA SER A 140 -5.33 39.85 19.58
C SER A 140 -5.27 39.63 21.07
#